data_AF-A0A3C1GKM2-F1
#
_entry.id   AF-A0A3C1GKM2-F1
#
_cell.length_a   1.000
_cell.length_b   1.000
_cell.length_c   1.000
_cell.angle_alpha   90.00
_cell.angle_beta   90.00
_cell.angle_gamma   90.00
#
_symmetry.space_group_name_H-M   'P 1'
#
loop_
_entity.id
_entity.type
_entity.pdbx_description
1 polymer ?
#
loop_
_entity_poly.entity_id
_entity_poly.type
_entity_poly.pdbx_seq_one_letter_code
_entity_poly.pdbx_strand_id
1 'polypeptide(L)'
;MGGRVKKIILFGSRARSDALPDSDYDVLVVLDKLLPEERHGMLVRLYDVVRPCGAVVEPHVMGEEVFEETRSVIGGLAYPAWTEGVLLYEGA
;
A
#
# COMPACT_ATOMS: atom_id res chain seq x y z
N MET A 1 10.23 -5.49 14.33
CA MET A 1 10.28 -5.77 12.88
C MET A 1 9.19 -4.96 12.22
N GLY A 2 9.57 -4.09 11.29
CA GLY A 2 8.71 -3.07 10.69
C GLY A 2 8.78 -1.73 11.42
N GLY A 3 8.89 -0.66 10.62
CA GLY A 3 8.81 0.72 11.05
C GLY A 3 7.40 1.19 11.42
N ARG A 4 7.25 2.45 11.82
CA ARG A 4 5.96 3.09 12.05
C ARG A 4 5.27 3.35 10.72
N VAL A 5 3.95 3.14 10.67
CA VAL A 5 3.15 3.48 9.49
C VAL A 5 3.13 4.99 9.30
N LYS A 6 3.59 5.46 8.14
CA LYS A 6 3.56 6.88 7.74
C LYS A 6 2.38 7.18 6.85
N LYS A 7 2.07 6.31 5.89
CA LYS A 7 0.93 6.49 4.97
C LYS A 7 0.22 5.16 4.72
N ILE A 8 -1.10 5.21 4.57
CA ILE A 8 -1.88 4.12 3.97
C ILE A 8 -2.64 4.74 2.80
N ILE A 9 -2.45 4.18 1.60
CA ILE A 9 -2.97 4.74 0.36
C ILE A 9 -3.77 3.66 -0.36
N LEU A 10 -5.05 3.91 -0.63
CA LEU A 10 -5.84 3.11 -1.57
C LEU A 10 -5.45 3.54 -2.98
N PHE A 11 -5.17 2.59 -3.87
CA PHE A 11 -4.88 2.89 -5.27
C PHE A 11 -5.61 1.90 -6.20
N GLY A 12 -5.32 1.95 -7.50
CA GLY A 12 -5.92 1.04 -8.45
C GLY A 12 -7.38 1.39 -8.74
N SER A 13 -8.15 0.39 -9.19
CA SER A 13 -9.46 0.62 -9.80
C SER A 13 -10.47 1.28 -8.84
N ARG A 14 -10.41 0.91 -7.56
CA ARG A 14 -11.29 1.48 -6.54
C ARG A 14 -10.95 2.94 -6.20
N ALA A 15 -9.67 3.33 -6.28
CA ALA A 15 -9.29 4.74 -6.13
C ALA A 15 -9.71 5.58 -7.35
N ARG A 16 -9.58 5.03 -8.56
CA ARG A 16 -10.01 5.68 -9.82
C ARG A 16 -11.52 5.73 -10.04
N SER A 17 -12.30 5.07 -9.19
CA SER A 17 -13.75 4.94 -9.33
C SER A 17 -14.21 4.22 -10.62
N ASP A 18 -13.35 3.38 -11.20
CA ASP A 18 -13.62 2.55 -12.38
C ASP A 18 -13.68 1.04 -12.07
N ALA A 19 -13.71 0.69 -10.77
CA ALA A 19 -13.80 -0.67 -10.27
C ALA A 19 -15.09 -1.39 -10.67
N LEU A 20 -14.96 -2.69 -10.93
CA LEU A 20 -16.09 -3.61 -11.04
C LEU A 20 -16.52 -4.11 -9.64
N PRO A 21 -17.72 -4.69 -9.50
CA PRO A 21 -18.21 -5.16 -8.20
C PRO A 21 -17.29 -6.17 -7.50
N ASP A 22 -16.55 -6.97 -8.28
CA ASP A 22 -15.63 -8.02 -7.84
C ASP A 22 -14.16 -7.58 -7.77
N SER A 23 -13.85 -6.33 -8.11
CA SER A 23 -12.48 -5.80 -8.00
C SER A 23 -12.01 -5.81 -6.54
N ASP A 24 -10.73 -6.11 -6.35
CA ASP A 24 -10.02 -6.00 -5.09
C ASP A 24 -9.79 -4.54 -4.66
N TYR A 25 -9.31 -4.38 -3.43
CA TYR A 25 -8.82 -3.11 -2.89
C TYR A 25 -7.29 -3.16 -2.83
N ASP A 26 -6.62 -2.47 -3.74
CA ASP A 26 -5.15 -2.32 -3.70
C ASP A 26 -4.76 -1.29 -2.65
N VAL A 27 -3.99 -1.69 -1.63
CA VAL A 27 -3.59 -0.79 -0.54
C VAL A 27 -2.08 -0.77 -0.41
N LEU A 28 -1.47 0.41 -0.50
CA LEU A 28 -0.07 0.62 -0.21
C LEU A 28 0.13 1.14 1.22
N VAL A 29 0.88 0.39 2.02
CA VAL A 29 1.35 0.79 3.35
C VAL A 29 2.79 1.30 3.25
N VAL A 30 3.01 2.56 3.60
CA VAL A 30 4.34 3.17 3.66
C VAL A 30 4.80 3.23 5.11
N LEU A 31 5.96 2.65 5.39
CA LEU A 31 6.59 2.62 6.72
C LEU A 31 7.77 3.60 6.78
N ASP A 32 8.04 4.21 7.93
CA ASP A 32 9.22 5.08 8.11
C ASP A 32 10.54 4.34 7.79
N LYS A 33 10.59 3.04 8.09
CA LYS A 33 11.67 2.14 7.71
C LYS A 33 11.14 0.73 7.44
N LEU A 34 11.66 0.11 6.39
CA LEU A 34 11.44 -1.31 6.09
C LEU A 34 12.71 -1.91 5.50
N LEU A 35 13.31 -2.87 6.21
CA LEU A 35 14.43 -3.62 5.67
C LEU A 35 13.95 -4.65 4.63
N PRO A 36 14.74 -4.94 3.58
CA PRO A 36 14.36 -5.92 2.55
C PRO A 36 13.94 -7.29 3.14
N GLU A 37 14.64 -7.77 4.15
CA GLU A 37 14.37 -9.04 4.85
C GLU A 37 13.07 -9.02 5.68
N GLU A 38 12.58 -7.85 6.08
CA GLU A 38 11.33 -7.70 6.84
C GLU A 38 10.09 -7.66 5.94
N ARG A 39 10.25 -7.36 4.65
CA ARG A 39 9.15 -7.15 3.69
C ARG A 39 8.18 -8.32 3.66
N HIS A 40 8.70 -9.54 3.52
CA HIS A 40 7.85 -10.73 3.42
C HIS A 40 7.05 -10.97 4.71
N GLY A 41 7.71 -10.89 5.88
CA GLY A 41 7.03 -11.03 7.16
C GLY A 41 5.98 -9.95 7.39
N MET A 42 6.23 -8.71 6.93
CA MET A 42 5.26 -7.64 7.01
C MET A 42 4.04 -7.88 6.11
N LEU A 43 4.24 -8.33 4.87
CA LEU A 43 3.14 -8.70 3.97
C LEU A 43 2.24 -9.77 4.57
N VAL A 44 2.81 -10.84 5.15
CA VAL A 44 2.03 -11.89 5.84
C VAL A 44 1.16 -11.30 6.94
N ARG A 45 1.73 -10.41 7.78
CA ARG A 45 0.96 -9.73 8.85
C ARG A 45 -0.13 -8.82 8.31
N LEU A 46 0.10 -8.13 7.20
CA LEU A 46 -0.92 -7.30 6.56
C LEU A 46 -2.08 -8.16 6.05
N TYR A 47 -1.78 -9.29 5.39
CA TYR A 47 -2.81 -10.26 4.99
C TYR A 47 -3.62 -10.77 6.18
N ASP A 48 -2.98 -11.11 7.30
CA ASP A 48 -3.68 -11.53 8.52
C ASP A 48 -4.64 -10.46 9.07
N VAL A 49 -4.26 -9.18 8.95
CA VAL A 49 -5.07 -8.03 9.42
C VAL A 49 -6.26 -7.76 8.50
N VAL A 50 -6.09 -7.86 7.18
CA VAL A 50 -7.15 -7.53 6.22
C VAL A 50 -8.12 -8.69 5.95
N ARG A 51 -7.69 -9.93 6.19
CA ARG A 51 -8.51 -11.14 5.97
C ARG A 51 -9.91 -11.09 6.62
N PRO A 52 -10.11 -10.54 7.83
CA PRO A 52 -11.43 -10.45 8.44
C PRO A 52 -12.36 -9.38 7.83
N CYS A 53 -11.87 -8.50 6.95
CA CYS A 53 -12.64 -7.36 6.44
C CYS A 53 -13.80 -7.74 5.49
N GLY A 54 -13.89 -9.00 5.07
CA GLY A 54 -14.96 -9.47 4.17
C GLY A 54 -14.85 -8.94 2.73
N ALA A 55 -13.74 -8.26 2.40
CA ALA A 55 -13.39 -7.79 1.07
C ALA A 55 -12.05 -8.39 0.65
N VAL A 56 -11.83 -8.52 -0.66
CA VAL A 56 -10.51 -8.88 -1.21
C VAL A 56 -9.64 -7.63 -1.15
N VAL A 57 -8.62 -7.67 -0.29
CA VAL A 57 -7.65 -6.59 -0.14
C VAL A 57 -6.29 -7.13 -0.54
N GLU A 58 -5.61 -6.43 -1.45
CA GLU A 58 -4.25 -6.74 -1.88
C GLU A 58 -3.29 -5.71 -1.25
N PRO A 59 -2.67 -6.05 -0.11
CA PRO A 59 -1.76 -5.15 0.57
C PRO A 59 -0.38 -5.19 -0.08
N HIS A 60 0.18 -4.00 -0.29
CA HIS A 60 1.59 -3.79 -0.58
C HIS A 60 2.25 -3.01 0.54
N VAL A 61 3.56 -3.17 0.68
CA VAL A 61 4.35 -2.46 1.70
C VAL A 61 5.71 -2.03 1.17
N MET A 62 6.13 -0.82 1.53
CA MET A 62 7.48 -0.32 1.25
C MET A 62 7.92 0.71 2.31
N GLY A 63 9.23 0.97 2.37
CA GLY A 63 9.77 2.05 3.20
C GLY A 63 9.54 3.43 2.54
N GLU A 64 9.51 4.48 3.36
CA GLU A 64 9.30 5.87 2.92
C GLU A 64 10.36 6.33 1.93
N GLU A 65 11.64 6.01 2.16
CA GLU A 65 12.73 6.31 1.23
C GLU A 65 12.45 5.72 -0.17
N VAL A 66 12.15 4.42 -0.23
CA VAL A 66 11.82 3.73 -1.50
C VAL A 66 10.57 4.32 -2.15
N PHE A 67 9.55 4.69 -1.36
CA PHE A 67 8.35 5.33 -1.89
C PHE A 67 8.69 6.67 -2.54
N GLU A 68 9.40 7.55 -1.83
CA GLU A 68 9.73 8.89 -2.33
C GLU A 68 10.66 8.83 -3.55
N GLU A 69 11.60 7.88 -3.60
CA GLU A 69 12.49 7.67 -4.74
C GLU A 69 11.76 7.14 -5.98
N THR A 70 10.73 6.30 -5.79
CA THR A 70 10.09 5.57 -6.90
C THR A 70 8.71 6.09 -7.29
N ARG A 71 8.11 7.01 -6.53
CA ARG A 71 6.75 7.54 -6.78
C ARG A 71 6.56 8.21 -8.14
N SER A 72 7.63 8.66 -8.79
CA SER A 72 7.60 9.24 -10.14
C SER A 72 8.04 8.27 -11.25
N VAL A 73 8.38 7.02 -10.93
CA VAL A 73 8.78 6.01 -11.91
C VAL A 73 7.53 5.39 -12.54
N ILE A 74 7.21 5.79 -13.76
CA ILE A 74 6.07 5.24 -14.52
C ILE A 74 6.21 3.72 -14.64
N GLY A 75 5.15 2.99 -14.28
CA GLY A 75 5.13 1.51 -14.25
C GLY A 75 5.63 0.90 -12.93
N GLY A 76 6.17 1.71 -12.01
CA GLY A 76 6.48 1.29 -10.65
C GLY A 76 5.24 1.28 -9.75
N LEU A 77 5.27 0.49 -8.67
CA LEU A 77 4.16 0.34 -7.73
C LEU A 77 3.78 1.66 -7.01
N ALA A 78 4.77 2.48 -6.67
CA ALA A 78 4.52 3.74 -5.97
C ALA A 78 3.85 4.79 -6.88
N TYR A 79 3.98 4.67 -8.20
CA TYR A 79 3.46 5.63 -9.16
C TYR A 79 1.93 5.76 -9.12
N PRO A 80 1.12 4.69 -9.31
CA PRO A 80 -0.33 4.82 -9.20
C PRO A 80 -0.76 5.24 -7.79
N ALA A 81 -0.12 4.74 -6.73
CA ALA A 81 -0.42 5.20 -5.38
C ALA A 81 -0.18 6.71 -5.19
N TRP A 82 0.83 7.29 -5.84
CA TRP A 82 1.13 8.71 -5.79
C TRP A 82 0.22 9.58 -6.67
N THR A 83 -0.11 9.12 -7.89
CA THR A 83 -0.82 9.96 -8.87
C THR A 83 -2.33 9.86 -8.79
N GLU A 84 -2.86 8.68 -8.47
CA GLU A 84 -4.31 8.40 -8.45
C GLU A 84 -4.80 7.90 -7.08
N GLY A 85 -3.90 7.72 -6.12
CA GLY A 85 -4.23 7.15 -4.82
C GLY A 85 -5.05 8.08 -3.93
N VAL A 86 -5.89 7.47 -3.10
CA VAL A 86 -6.64 8.12 -2.02
C VAL A 86 -5.91 7.84 -0.70
N LEU A 87 -5.44 8.89 -0.05
CA LEU A 87 -4.80 8.79 1.27
C LEU A 87 -5.83 8.43 2.33
N LEU A 88 -5.74 7.22 2.89
CA LEU A 88 -6.62 6.71 3.94
C LEU A 88 -6.11 7.06 5.34
N TYR A 89 -4.79 7.16 5.49
CA TYR A 89 -4.14 7.47 6.77
C TYR A 89 -2.83 8.19 6.54
N GLU A 90 -2.55 9.19 7.37
CA GLU A 90 -1.26 9.86 7.48
C GLU A 90 -0.83 9.89 8.95
N GLY A 91 0.33 9.29 9.23
CA GLY A 91 0.92 9.23 10.55
C GLY A 91 1.80 10.45 10.82
N ALA A 92 1.61 11.06 12.00
CA ALA A 92 2.45 12.15 12.51
C ALA A 92 3.93 11.74 12.61
#